data_AF-A0A0A9EB64-F1
#
_entry.id   AF-A0A0A9EB64-F1
#
_cell.length_a   1.000
_cell.length_b   1.000
_cell.length_c   1.000
_cell.angle_alpha   90.00
_cell.angle_beta   90.00
_cell.angle_gamma   90.00
#
_symmetry.space_group_name_H-M   'P 1'
#
loop_
_entity.id
_entity.type
_entity.pdbx_description
1 polymer ?
#
loop_
_entity_poly.entity_id
_entity_poly.type
_entity_poly.pdbx_seq_one_letter_code
_entity_poly.pdbx_strand_id
1 'polypeptide(L)'
;MVPSIDPSTVKLATCQRILLLKYDKENNVFDFRHYSIKLQPVGVSRRIRKLMQNNQVPDLRDLKDVSDYVTKAGYGSESEADDEAATVSLASDVDKLNRASRKSAVRLQEIGPRMTMRLVKVESGLCSGDVLYPQPVCKKAIGKGKQTEEEIGQEAEDVAESSDGSEDEPEDGSEDEMEEE
;
A
#
# COMPACT_ATOMS: atom_id res chain seq x y z
N MET A 1 -1.83 -4.89 9.29
CA MET A 1 -2.16 -6.16 8.61
C MET A 1 -3.52 -6.02 7.94
N VAL A 2 -3.73 -6.64 6.77
CA VAL A 2 -5.06 -6.67 6.12
C VAL A 2 -5.94 -7.76 6.76
N PRO A 3 -7.27 -7.56 6.85
CA PRO A 3 -8.15 -8.59 7.38
C PRO A 3 -8.15 -9.83 6.48
N SER A 4 -8.48 -10.99 7.04
CA SER A 4 -8.75 -12.20 6.26
C SER A 4 -10.01 -12.01 5.41
N ILE A 5 -9.95 -12.43 4.15
CA ILE A 5 -11.01 -12.21 3.15
C ILE A 5 -11.31 -13.55 2.49
N ASP A 6 -12.56 -14.00 2.58
CA ASP A 6 -13.05 -15.20 1.89
C ASP A 6 -13.72 -14.82 0.56
N PRO A 7 -13.27 -15.37 -0.59
CA PRO A 7 -13.74 -14.94 -1.90
C PRO A 7 -15.23 -15.25 -2.17
N SER A 8 -15.82 -16.21 -1.45
CA SER A 8 -17.21 -16.63 -1.62
C SER A 8 -18.22 -15.78 -0.83
N THR A 9 -17.82 -15.22 0.31
CA THR A 9 -18.74 -14.54 1.26
C THR A 9 -18.65 -13.02 1.17
N VAL A 10 -17.57 -12.48 0.59
CA VAL A 10 -17.29 -11.05 0.60
C VAL A 10 -18.23 -10.26 -0.32
N LYS A 11 -18.70 -9.11 0.19
CA LYS A 11 -19.56 -8.19 -0.56
C LYS A 11 -18.73 -7.42 -1.58
N LEU A 12 -19.01 -7.64 -2.87
CA LEU A 12 -18.31 -6.93 -3.96
C LEU A 12 -18.46 -5.41 -3.88
N ALA A 13 -19.58 -4.91 -3.33
CA ALA A 13 -19.81 -3.48 -3.11
C ALA A 13 -18.79 -2.81 -2.16
N THR A 14 -18.20 -3.57 -1.23
CA THR A 14 -17.16 -3.05 -0.32
C THR A 14 -15.75 -3.10 -0.91
N CYS A 15 -15.53 -3.91 -1.93
CA CYS A 15 -14.22 -4.11 -2.57
C CYS A 15 -13.92 -3.00 -3.59
N GLN A 16 -13.69 -1.77 -3.10
CA GLN A 16 -13.47 -0.60 -3.95
C GLN A 16 -11.99 -0.24 -4.15
N ARG A 17 -11.08 -0.85 -3.38
CA ARG A 17 -9.65 -0.52 -3.34
C ARG A 17 -8.82 -1.78 -3.49
N ILE A 18 -7.71 -1.66 -4.23
CA ILE A 18 -6.73 -2.73 -4.44
C ILE A 18 -5.34 -2.22 -4.14
N LEU A 19 -4.52 -3.12 -3.60
CA LEU A 19 -3.13 -2.87 -3.28
C LEU A 19 -2.30 -3.86 -4.10
N LEU A 20 -1.46 -3.32 -4.98
CA LEU A 20 -0.53 -4.09 -5.81
C LEU A 20 0.85 -4.07 -5.15
N LEU A 21 1.31 -5.26 -4.79
CA LEU A 21 2.69 -5.51 -4.36
C LEU A 21 3.39 -6.28 -5.48
N LYS A 22 4.34 -5.62 -6.15
CA LYS A 22 5.19 -6.26 -7.15
C LYS A 22 6.56 -6.49 -6.53
N TYR A 23 7.03 -7.72 -6.55
CA TYR A 23 8.38 -8.06 -6.13
C TYR A 23 9.26 -8.31 -7.35
N ASP A 24 10.37 -7.60 -7.44
CA ASP A 24 11.42 -7.89 -8.40
C ASP A 24 12.56 -8.65 -7.71
N LYS A 25 12.75 -9.91 -8.14
CA LYS A 25 13.74 -10.83 -7.56
C LYS A 25 15.18 -10.39 -7.86
N GLU A 26 15.43 -9.71 -8.98
CA GLU A 26 16.78 -9.30 -9.37
C GLU A 26 17.29 -8.17 -8.47
N ASN A 27 16.44 -7.17 -8.25
CA ASN A 27 16.78 -5.97 -7.50
C ASN A 27 16.46 -6.07 -6.00
N ASN A 28 15.72 -7.11 -5.57
CA ASN A 28 15.17 -7.28 -4.22
C ASN A 28 14.36 -6.04 -3.77
N VAL A 29 13.55 -5.51 -4.69
CA VAL A 29 12.71 -4.32 -4.47
C VAL A 29 11.23 -4.71 -4.54
N PHE A 30 10.45 -4.17 -3.63
CA PHE A 30 9.00 -4.25 -3.58
C PHE A 30 8.41 -2.91 -4.03
N ASP A 31 7.64 -2.94 -5.11
CA ASP A 31 6.83 -1.80 -5.51
C ASP A 31 5.47 -1.91 -4.83
N PHE A 32 5.10 -0.87 -4.10
CA PHE A 32 3.82 -0.70 -3.44
C PHE A 32 2.99 0.32 -4.22
N ARG A 33 1.83 -0.10 -4.73
CA ARG A 33 0.91 0.76 -5.47
C ARG A 33 -0.53 0.55 -5.01
N HIS A 34 -1.28 1.64 -4.87
CA HIS A 34 -2.68 1.61 -4.42
C HIS A 34 -3.60 2.20 -5.47
N TYR A 35 -4.56 1.38 -5.92
CA TYR A 35 -5.55 1.77 -6.92
C TYR A 35 -6.99 1.68 -6.37
N SER A 36 -7.85 2.57 -6.83
CA SER A 36 -9.30 2.44 -6.79
C SER A 36 -9.77 1.58 -7.95
N ILE A 37 -10.76 0.75 -7.70
CA ILE A 37 -11.55 0.09 -8.74
C ILE A 37 -12.68 1.04 -9.17
N LYS A 38 -12.84 1.23 -10.48
CA LYS A 38 -13.98 1.88 -11.11
C LYS A 38 -14.62 0.92 -12.11
N LEU A 39 -15.90 0.62 -11.92
CA LEU A 39 -16.65 -0.24 -12.83
C LEU A 39 -17.34 0.61 -13.90
N GLN A 40 -17.18 0.21 -15.16
CA GLN A 40 -17.88 0.79 -16.30
C GLN A 40 -18.82 -0.27 -16.91
N PRO A 41 -20.14 -0.04 -16.95
CA PRO A 41 -21.08 -1.00 -17.50
C PRO A 41 -20.93 -1.07 -19.03
N VAL A 42 -20.80 -2.31 -19.54
CA VAL A 42 -20.64 -2.61 -20.97
C VAL A 42 -22.03 -2.73 -21.62
N GLY A 43 -22.16 -2.31 -22.88
CA GLY A 43 -23.42 -2.43 -23.63
C GLY A 43 -24.49 -1.38 -23.29
N VAL A 44 -24.09 -0.29 -22.62
CA VAL A 44 -24.97 0.85 -22.31
C VAL A 44 -24.38 2.12 -22.92
N SER A 45 -25.21 2.90 -23.62
CA SER A 45 -24.76 4.17 -24.22
C SER A 45 -24.28 5.15 -23.14
N ARG A 46 -23.29 5.99 -23.47
CA ARG A 46 -22.73 7.00 -22.53
C ARG A 46 -23.80 7.95 -21.99
N ARG A 47 -24.83 8.22 -22.78
CA ARG A 47 -25.97 9.08 -22.40
C ARG A 47 -26.75 8.49 -21.24
N ILE A 48 -27.13 7.21 -21.36
CA ILE A 48 -27.82 6.48 -20.28
C ILE A 48 -26.91 6.38 -19.05
N ARG A 49 -25.60 6.16 -19.26
CA ARG A 49 -24.61 6.16 -18.18
C ARG A 49 -24.60 7.51 -17.43
N LYS A 50 -24.51 8.64 -18.15
CA LYS A 50 -24.54 9.99 -17.56
C LYS A 50 -25.86 10.31 -16.88
N LEU A 51 -26.98 9.91 -17.47
CA LEU A 51 -28.31 10.10 -16.89
C LEU A 51 -28.45 9.35 -15.55
N MET A 52 -27.98 8.10 -15.48
CA MET A 52 -28.11 7.27 -14.28
C MET A 52 -27.05 7.54 -13.21
N GLN A 53 -25.83 7.95 -13.59
CA GLN A 53 -24.73 8.20 -12.64
C GLN A 53 -24.70 9.64 -12.13
N ASN A 54 -24.98 10.62 -13.00
CA ASN A 54 -24.81 12.04 -12.68
C ASN A 54 -26.16 12.75 -12.51
N ASN A 55 -27.29 12.05 -12.67
CA ASN A 55 -28.64 12.62 -12.71
C ASN A 55 -28.75 13.87 -13.61
N GLN A 56 -27.89 13.96 -14.63
CA GLN A 56 -27.84 15.12 -15.51
C GLN A 56 -29.02 15.04 -16.48
N VAL A 57 -29.90 16.05 -16.42
CA VAL A 57 -31.04 16.15 -17.34
C VAL A 57 -30.50 16.37 -18.75
N PRO A 58 -30.82 15.49 -19.72
CA PRO A 58 -30.37 15.64 -21.09
C PRO A 58 -31.17 16.72 -21.81
N ASP A 59 -30.58 17.32 -22.83
CA ASP A 59 -31.32 18.17 -23.75
C ASP A 59 -32.22 17.30 -24.63
N LEU A 60 -33.53 17.55 -24.54
CA LEU A 60 -34.57 16.83 -25.28
C LEU A 60 -35.15 17.65 -26.44
N ARG A 61 -34.65 18.87 -26.67
CA ARG A 61 -35.25 19.81 -27.63
C ARG A 61 -35.32 19.28 -29.07
N ASP A 62 -34.34 18.47 -29.47
CA ASP A 62 -34.21 17.92 -30.83
C ASP A 62 -34.71 16.47 -30.95
N LEU A 63 -35.35 15.94 -29.91
CA LEU A 63 -35.82 14.55 -29.83
C LEU A 63 -37.35 14.54 -29.82
N LYS A 64 -37.95 13.72 -30.69
CA LYS A 64 -39.42 13.63 -30.79
C LYS A 64 -39.98 12.56 -29.85
N ASP A 65 -39.19 11.53 -29.56
CA ASP A 65 -39.55 10.45 -28.66
C ASP A 65 -38.39 10.08 -27.72
N VAL A 66 -38.74 9.42 -26.60
CA VAL A 66 -37.78 8.83 -25.65
C VAL A 66 -36.95 7.72 -26.32
N SER A 67 -37.57 6.99 -27.25
CA SER A 67 -36.86 5.98 -28.05
C SER A 67 -35.71 6.60 -28.83
N ASP A 68 -35.90 7.79 -29.43
CA ASP A 68 -34.85 8.52 -30.13
C ASP A 68 -33.66 8.84 -29.21
N TYR A 69 -33.88 9.11 -27.93
CA TYR A 69 -32.77 9.39 -27.01
C TYR A 69 -31.86 8.16 -26.80
N VAL A 70 -32.46 6.97 -26.81
CA VAL A 70 -31.79 5.68 -26.59
C VAL A 70 -31.17 5.14 -27.88
N THR A 71 -31.86 5.28 -29.02
CA THR A 71 -31.50 4.65 -30.29
C THR A 71 -30.75 5.56 -31.26
N LYS A 72 -30.77 6.89 -31.09
CA LYS A 72 -30.11 7.84 -32.01
C LYS A 72 -28.59 7.78 -31.86
N ALA A 73 -27.99 6.81 -32.54
CA ALA A 73 -26.56 6.49 -32.61
C ALA A 73 -25.70 7.51 -33.40
N GLY A 74 -26.08 8.80 -33.42
CA GLY A 74 -25.52 9.77 -34.37
C GLY A 74 -25.03 11.11 -33.80
N TYR A 75 -25.22 11.39 -32.51
CA TYR A 75 -24.79 12.65 -31.89
C TYR A 75 -23.82 12.38 -30.74
N GLY A 76 -22.52 12.34 -31.06
CA GLY A 76 -21.44 12.40 -30.07
C GLY A 76 -20.59 11.13 -30.01
N SER A 77 -19.50 11.12 -30.80
CA SER A 77 -18.29 10.28 -30.68
C SER A 77 -18.40 9.10 -29.71
N GLU A 78 -19.00 7.99 -30.14
CA GLU A 78 -18.95 6.71 -29.42
C GLU A 78 -17.56 6.04 -29.53
N SER A 79 -16.51 6.79 -29.88
CA SER A 79 -15.19 6.29 -30.29
C SER A 79 -14.22 6.00 -29.13
N GLU A 80 -14.67 5.79 -27.89
CA GLU A 80 -13.83 4.96 -27.00
C GLU A 80 -14.25 3.53 -27.27
N ALA A 81 -13.42 2.83 -28.03
CA ALA A 81 -13.41 1.39 -28.05
C ALA A 81 -13.44 0.93 -26.59
N ASP A 82 -14.53 0.29 -26.21
CA ASP A 82 -14.61 -0.42 -24.94
C ASP A 82 -13.60 -1.55 -25.09
N ASP A 83 -12.39 -1.36 -24.54
CA ASP A 83 -11.30 -2.34 -24.58
C ASP A 83 -11.83 -3.67 -24.05
N GLU A 84 -12.19 -4.56 -24.98
CA GLU A 84 -12.87 -5.82 -24.71
C GLU A 84 -12.04 -6.73 -23.77
N ALA A 85 -10.73 -6.49 -23.73
CA ALA A 85 -9.76 -7.18 -22.91
C ALA A 85 -9.95 -7.02 -21.39
N ALA A 86 -10.63 -5.98 -20.92
CA ALA A 86 -10.82 -5.70 -19.48
C ALA A 86 -12.26 -5.90 -19.00
N THR A 87 -13.04 -6.77 -19.67
CA THR A 87 -14.45 -7.04 -19.34
C THR A 87 -14.60 -8.25 -18.41
N VAL A 88 -15.47 -8.15 -17.40
CA VAL A 88 -15.74 -9.20 -16.41
C VAL A 88 -17.26 -9.36 -16.22
N SER A 89 -17.74 -10.59 -16.07
CA SER A 89 -19.13 -10.88 -15.68
C SER A 89 -19.31 -10.79 -14.16
N LEU A 90 -20.23 -9.94 -13.71
CA LEU A 90 -20.47 -9.73 -12.28
C LEU A 90 -21.25 -10.88 -11.64
N ALA A 91 -20.77 -11.38 -10.51
CA ALA A 91 -21.46 -12.43 -9.74
C ALA A 91 -22.60 -11.90 -8.86
N SER A 92 -22.54 -10.63 -8.45
CA SER A 92 -23.54 -9.97 -7.61
C SER A 92 -23.74 -8.51 -8.01
N ASP A 93 -24.83 -7.92 -7.54
CA ASP A 93 -25.14 -6.51 -7.76
C ASP A 93 -24.16 -5.62 -7.00
N VAL A 94 -23.48 -4.72 -7.72
CA VAL A 94 -22.55 -3.75 -7.12
C VAL A 94 -23.16 -2.35 -7.11
N ASP A 95 -23.77 -1.94 -8.22
CA ASP A 95 -24.42 -0.64 -8.39
C ASP A 95 -25.75 -0.77 -9.14
N LYS A 96 -26.50 0.34 -9.23
CA LYS A 96 -27.74 0.43 -10.02
C LYS A 96 -27.58 -0.04 -11.46
N LEU A 97 -26.44 0.26 -12.08
CA LEU A 97 -26.16 -0.06 -13.49
C LEU A 97 -25.32 -1.35 -13.65
N ASN A 98 -24.53 -1.68 -12.63
CA ASN A 98 -23.66 -2.84 -12.54
C ASN A 98 -24.37 -3.96 -11.76
N ARG A 99 -25.29 -4.65 -12.45
CA ARG A 99 -26.06 -5.78 -11.90
C ARG A 99 -25.38 -7.13 -12.15
N ALA A 100 -25.76 -8.12 -11.35
CA ALA A 100 -25.37 -9.52 -11.51
C ALA A 100 -25.64 -10.01 -12.94
N SER A 101 -24.78 -10.89 -13.43
CA SER A 101 -24.81 -11.47 -14.79
C SER A 101 -24.55 -10.49 -15.94
N ARG A 102 -24.41 -9.17 -15.66
CA ARG A 102 -23.97 -8.20 -16.68
C ARG A 102 -22.45 -8.14 -16.79
N LYS A 103 -21.98 -7.85 -18.01
CA LYS A 103 -20.56 -7.55 -18.27
C LYS A 103 -20.25 -6.12 -17.85
N SER A 104 -19.18 -5.94 -17.09
CA SER A 104 -18.65 -4.65 -16.68
C SER A 104 -17.16 -4.60 -16.98
N ALA A 105 -16.68 -3.48 -17.53
CA ALA A 105 -15.28 -3.19 -17.73
C ALA A 105 -14.68 -2.65 -16.42
N VAL A 106 -13.50 -3.14 -16.07
CA VAL A 106 -12.79 -2.72 -14.85
C VAL A 106 -11.74 -1.68 -15.22
N ARG A 107 -11.84 -0.48 -14.65
CA ARG A 107 -10.83 0.58 -14.74
C ARG A 107 -10.16 0.75 -13.39
N LEU A 108 -8.84 0.92 -13.40
CA LEU A 108 -8.08 1.21 -12.20
C LEU A 108 -7.68 2.68 -12.20
N GLN A 109 -7.93 3.37 -11.09
CA GLN A 109 -7.44 4.73 -10.87
C GLN A 109 -6.43 4.71 -9.73
N GLU A 110 -5.22 5.20 -9.94
CA GLU A 110 -4.25 5.30 -8.87
C GLU A 110 -4.68 6.36 -7.85
N ILE A 111 -4.75 5.98 -6.56
CA ILE A 111 -5.12 6.90 -5.46
C ILE A 111 -3.88 7.26 -4.64
N GLY A 112 -3.09 6.25 -4.27
CA GLY A 112 -2.20 6.30 -3.12
C GLY A 112 -0.71 6.42 -3.43
N PRO A 113 0.13 6.45 -2.37
CA PRO A 113 1.56 6.70 -2.48
C PRO A 113 2.26 5.60 -3.28
N ARG A 114 3.15 6.02 -4.18
CA ARG A 114 4.04 5.16 -4.95
C ARG A 114 5.31 4.95 -4.16
N MET A 115 5.45 3.78 -3.54
CA MET A 115 6.65 3.46 -2.77
C MET A 115 7.41 2.33 -3.44
N THR A 116 8.72 2.44 -3.41
CA THR A 116 9.66 1.37 -3.76
C THR A 116 10.48 1.09 -2.52
N MET A 117 10.34 -0.12 -1.98
CA MET A 117 10.92 -0.49 -0.70
C MET A 117 11.85 -1.68 -0.88
N ARG A 118 12.86 -1.79 -0.02
CA ARG A 118 13.81 -2.90 0.02
C ARG A 118 13.86 -3.45 1.44
N LEU A 119 13.95 -4.77 1.57
CA LEU A 119 14.11 -5.40 2.87
C LEU A 119 15.53 -5.15 3.40
N VAL A 120 15.67 -4.35 4.47
CA VAL A 120 16.97 -4.03 5.08
C VAL A 120 17.29 -4.96 6.24
N LYS A 121 16.34 -5.16 7.15
CA LYS A 121 16.54 -5.91 8.38
C LYS A 121 15.22 -6.51 8.86
N VAL A 122 15.27 -7.71 9.42
CA VAL A 122 14.17 -8.29 10.21
C VAL A 122 14.66 -8.48 11.63
N GLU A 123 13.95 -7.89 12.58
CA GLU A 123 14.21 -7.98 14.02
C GLU A 123 13.06 -8.72 14.70
N SER A 124 13.36 -9.40 15.80
CA SER A 124 12.32 -9.91 16.69
C SER A 124 11.72 -8.79 17.55
N GLY A 125 10.43 -8.88 17.88
CA GLY A 125 9.77 -7.93 18.77
C GLY A 125 9.59 -6.52 18.18
N LEU A 126 9.70 -5.50 19.05
CA LEU A 126 9.41 -4.10 18.73
C LEU A 126 10.70 -3.28 18.69
N CYS A 127 11.35 -3.26 17.52
CA CYS A 127 12.54 -2.44 17.23
C CYS A 127 13.74 -2.62 18.18
N SER A 128 13.74 -3.67 19.01
CA SER A 128 14.70 -3.84 20.13
C SER A 128 15.10 -5.31 20.34
N GLY A 129 14.79 -6.20 19.39
CA GLY A 129 15.10 -7.61 19.50
C GLY A 129 16.20 -8.05 18.53
N ASP A 130 16.50 -9.34 18.60
CA ASP A 130 17.56 -9.97 17.83
C ASP A 130 17.32 -9.88 16.33
N VAL A 131 18.43 -9.72 15.59
CA VAL A 131 18.42 -9.61 14.14
C VAL A 131 18.29 -10.99 13.52
N LEU A 132 17.12 -11.31 12.98
CA LEU A 132 16.86 -12.59 12.32
C LEU A 132 17.34 -12.60 10.88
N TYR A 133 17.30 -11.44 10.22
CA TYR A 133 17.75 -11.31 8.84
C TYR A 133 18.46 -9.96 8.65
N PRO A 134 19.80 -9.94 8.58
CA PRO A 134 20.54 -8.79 8.06
C PRO A 134 20.59 -8.87 6.53
N GLN A 135 20.18 -7.81 5.83
CA GLN A 135 20.43 -7.73 4.40
C GLN A 135 21.94 -7.72 4.14
N PRO A 136 22.47 -8.59 3.25
CA PRO A 136 23.85 -8.49 2.82
C PRO A 136 23.98 -7.23 1.96
N VAL A 137 24.42 -6.13 2.57
CA VAL A 137 24.85 -4.97 1.81
C VAL A 137 26.04 -5.45 1.00
N CYS A 138 25.89 -5.55 -0.33
CA CYS A 138 27.06 -5.66 -1.20
C CYS A 138 27.93 -4.46 -0.86
N LYS A 139 29.03 -4.68 -0.13
CA LYS A 139 30.12 -3.73 -0.02
C LYS A 139 30.56 -3.48 -1.45
N LYS A 140 30.02 -2.44 -2.10
CA LYS A 140 30.59 -1.95 -3.36
C LYS A 140 32.05 -1.75 -3.01
N ALA A 141 32.92 -2.48 -3.69
CA ALA A 141 34.35 -2.31 -3.57
C ALA A 141 34.65 -0.85 -3.96
N ILE A 142 34.63 0.04 -2.96
CA ILE A 142 35.44 1.25 -2.99
C ILE A 142 36.85 0.69 -3.16
N GLY A 143 37.45 1.05 -4.30
CA GLY A 143 38.62 0.39 -4.84
C GLY A 143 39.68 0.17 -3.77
N LYS A 144 40.42 -0.94 -3.92
CA LYS A 144 41.63 -1.24 -3.17
C LYS A 144 42.59 -0.03 -3.19
N GLY A 145 42.44 0.84 -2.20
CA GLY A 145 43.50 1.66 -1.65
C GLY A 145 44.01 0.88 -0.44
N LYS A 146 45.27 0.44 -0.51
CA LYS A 146 46.01 -0.12 0.63
C LYS A 146 46.08 0.91 1.77
N GLN A 147 46.34 0.40 2.99
CA GLN A 147 46.68 1.12 4.25
C GLN A 147 45.41 1.51 5.04
N THR A 148 45.14 1.10 6.29
CA THR A 148 45.94 0.50 7.37
C THR A 148 44.94 -0.21 8.30
N GLU A 149 45.03 -1.53 8.46
CA GLU A 149 44.33 -2.30 9.49
C GLU A 149 45.35 -2.63 10.58
N GLU A 150 45.70 -1.64 11.39
CA GLU A 150 46.48 -1.73 12.64
C GLU A 150 46.39 -0.33 13.25
N GLU A 151 45.33 -0.05 14.03
CA GLU A 151 45.30 1.05 15.03
C GLU A 151 43.97 1.18 15.82
N ILE A 152 42.88 0.48 15.49
CA ILE A 152 41.63 0.53 16.29
C ILE A 152 41.57 -0.65 17.29
N GLY A 153 42.71 -0.99 17.88
CA GLY A 153 42.86 -2.07 18.86
C GLY A 153 43.41 -1.63 20.21
N GLN A 154 43.83 -0.37 20.36
CA GLN A 154 44.50 0.12 21.58
C GLN A 154 43.65 1.08 22.43
N GLU A 155 42.55 1.64 21.90
CA GLU A 155 41.72 2.58 22.67
C GLU A 155 40.70 1.89 23.61
N ALA A 156 40.61 0.55 23.61
CA ALA A 156 39.73 -0.21 24.50
C ALA A 156 40.45 -0.80 25.73
N GLU A 157 41.80 -0.83 25.75
CA GLU A 157 42.56 -1.32 26.90
C GLU A 157 42.88 -0.19 27.90
N ASP A 158 43.07 1.05 27.44
CA ASP A 158 43.42 2.20 28.32
C ASP A 158 42.25 2.74 29.17
N VAL A 159 41.00 2.34 28.91
CA VAL A 159 39.84 2.76 29.74
C VAL A 159 39.57 1.79 30.88
N ALA A 160 40.06 0.54 30.80
CA ALA A 160 39.84 -0.47 31.84
C ALA A 160 40.78 -0.29 33.05
N GLU A 161 42.00 0.25 32.86
CA GLU A 161 42.98 0.45 33.95
C GLU A 161 42.76 1.74 34.76
N SER A 162 41.80 2.60 34.41
CA SER A 162 41.52 3.85 35.16
C SER A 162 40.36 3.76 36.15
N SER A 163 39.72 2.59 36.31
CA SER A 163 38.55 2.43 37.21
C SER A 163 38.78 1.61 38.47
N ASP A 164 39.99 1.06 38.67
CA ASP A 164 40.33 0.29 39.88
C ASP A 164 41.35 1.05 40.73
N GLY A 165 40.86 1.92 41.61
CA GLY A 165 41.73 2.71 42.49
C GLY A 165 41.07 3.88 43.21
N SER A 166 40.08 3.62 44.06
CA SER A 166 39.86 4.41 45.28
C SER A 166 39.01 3.63 46.28
N GLU A 167 39.69 2.99 47.21
CA GLU A 167 39.18 2.77 48.55
C GLU A 167 39.18 4.12 49.27
N ASP A 168 38.06 4.55 49.84
CA ASP A 168 38.01 5.40 51.04
C ASP A 168 36.59 5.39 51.65
N GLU A 169 36.50 4.61 52.74
CA GLU A 169 35.68 4.67 53.98
C GLU A 169 34.25 5.27 54.04
N PRO A 170 33.38 4.76 54.95
CA PRO A 170 31.98 5.15 55.07
C PRO A 170 31.77 6.34 56.01
N GLU A 171 30.97 7.32 55.59
CA GLU A 171 30.39 8.33 56.50
C GLU A 171 28.91 8.06 56.80
N ASP A 172 28.67 8.16 58.10
CA ASP A 172 27.45 8.08 58.90
C ASP A 172 26.31 8.99 58.41
N GLY A 173 25.07 8.60 58.73
CA GLY A 173 23.88 9.38 58.39
C GLY A 173 22.56 8.63 58.62
N SER A 174 22.34 8.13 59.84
CA SER A 174 21.00 7.73 60.30
C SER A 174 20.23 8.95 60.83
N GLU A 175 19.14 9.33 60.16
CA GLU A 175 17.99 10.06 60.72
C GLU A 175 16.74 9.36 60.14
N ASP A 176 16.12 8.48 60.93
CA ASP A 176 14.93 8.75 61.77
C ASP A 176 13.64 9.01 60.94
N GLU A 177 12.70 8.06 61.04
CA GLU A 177 11.26 8.27 61.31
C GLU A 177 10.59 6.88 61.36
N MET A 178 10.37 6.36 62.58
CA MET A 178 9.13 6.40 63.37
C MET A 178 8.12 5.29 63.00
N GLU A 179 7.92 4.34 63.92
CA GLU A 179 6.60 3.88 64.39
C GLU A 179 6.77 2.83 65.52
N GLU A 180 6.33 3.16 66.74
CA GLU A 180 5.47 2.30 67.56
C GLU A 180 4.77 3.12 68.67
N GLU A 181 3.44 2.93 68.74
CA GLU A 181 2.45 3.26 69.79
C GLU A 181 2.16 4.71 70.21
#